data_AF-A0A426TQ45-F1
#
_entry.id   AF-A0A426TQ45-F1
#
_cell.length_a   1.000
_cell.length_b   1.000
_cell.length_c   1.000
_cell.angle_alpha   90.00
_cell.angle_beta   90.00
_cell.angle_gamma   90.00
#
_symmetry.space_group_name_H-M   'P 1'
#
loop_
_entity.id
_entity.type
_entity.pdbx_description
1 polymer ?
#
loop_
_entity_poly.entity_id
_entity_poly.type
_entity_poly.pdbx_seq_one_letter_code
_entity_poly.pdbx_strand_id
1 'polypeptide(L)'
;MRALVDRGLPQDVIDVHAACQYYSVIEIEQLGEFDPCDLRDRLESVVWVGDEEFAACGLSPDDISELRRWALDWESDLGLRILEDYDDPEDADD
;
A
#
# COMPACT_ATOMS: atom_id res chain seq x y z
N MET A 1 4.74 -3.45 -7.01
CA MET A 1 3.29 -3.24 -7.26
C MET A 1 2.53 -4.50 -7.51
N ARG A 2 2.59 -5.10 -8.71
CA ARG A 2 1.84 -6.35 -8.99
C ARG A 2 2.07 -7.42 -7.92
N ALA A 3 3.32 -7.67 -7.57
CA ALA A 3 3.70 -8.54 -6.46
C ALA A 3 3.08 -8.17 -5.10
N LEU A 4 3.06 -6.88 -4.74
CA LEU A 4 2.45 -6.42 -3.49
C LEU A 4 0.96 -6.76 -3.44
N VAL A 5 0.24 -6.51 -4.53
CA VAL A 5 -1.20 -6.81 -4.64
C VAL A 5 -1.46 -8.32 -4.65
N ASP A 6 -0.69 -9.09 -5.43
CA ASP A 6 -0.90 -10.53 -5.60
C ASP A 6 -0.57 -11.34 -4.34
N ARG A 7 0.59 -11.08 -3.71
CA ARG A 7 1.12 -11.92 -2.62
C ARG A 7 1.28 -11.18 -1.29
N GLY A 8 1.55 -9.87 -1.31
CA GLY A 8 1.65 -9.05 -0.09
C GLY A 8 2.70 -9.52 0.91
N LEU A 9 3.84 -10.07 0.45
CA LEU A 9 4.89 -10.50 1.37
C LEU A 9 5.66 -9.29 1.91
N PRO A 10 6.32 -9.41 3.08
CA PRO A 10 7.12 -8.32 3.65
C PRO A 10 8.12 -7.72 2.65
N GLN A 11 8.79 -8.55 1.86
CA GLN A 11 9.74 -8.11 0.82
C GLN A 11 9.06 -7.25 -0.26
N ASP A 12 7.81 -7.53 -0.63
CA ASP A 12 7.11 -6.77 -1.67
C ASP A 12 6.76 -5.37 -1.22
N VAL A 13 6.39 -5.24 0.06
CA VAL A 13 6.11 -3.97 0.71
C VAL A 13 7.40 -3.14 0.75
N ILE A 14 8.53 -3.77 1.12
CA ILE A 14 9.86 -3.15 1.16
C ILE A 14 10.29 -2.67 -0.23
N ASP A 15 10.15 -3.51 -1.26
CA ASP A 15 10.54 -3.17 -2.62
C ASP A 15 9.75 -1.97 -3.16
N VAL A 16 8.44 -1.90 -2.85
CA VAL A 16 7.61 -0.75 -3.22
C VAL A 16 7.97 0.49 -2.42
N HIS A 17 8.19 0.37 -1.11
CA HIS A 17 8.63 1.50 -0.28
C HIS A 17 9.98 2.07 -0.74
N ALA A 18 10.92 1.23 -1.14
CA ALA A 18 12.18 1.67 -1.72
C ALA A 18 11.98 2.40 -3.05
N ALA A 19 11.03 1.95 -3.88
CA ALA A 19 10.68 2.65 -5.12
C ALA A 19 10.03 4.03 -4.85
N CYS A 20 9.30 4.18 -3.74
CA CYS A 20 8.69 5.44 -3.33
C CYS A 20 9.71 6.56 -3.02
N GLN A 21 11.00 6.23 -2.89
CA GLN A 21 12.06 7.25 -2.77
C GLN A 21 12.33 7.98 -4.10
N TYR A 22 11.95 7.37 -5.23
CA TYR A 22 12.21 7.89 -6.57
C TYR A 22 10.93 8.26 -7.32
N TYR A 23 9.81 7.64 -6.97
CA TYR A 23 8.51 7.84 -7.60
C TYR A 23 7.46 8.11 -6.52
N SER A 24 6.47 8.94 -6.83
CA SER A 24 5.31 9.08 -5.96
C SER A 24 4.46 7.80 -5.94
N VAL A 25 3.67 7.61 -4.87
CA VAL A 25 2.70 6.50 -4.79
C VAL A 25 1.76 6.49 -6.00
N ILE A 26 1.31 7.66 -6.46
CA ILE A 26 0.44 7.80 -7.65
C ILE A 26 1.12 7.35 -8.95
N GLU A 27 2.41 7.65 -9.13
CA GLU A 27 3.16 7.15 -10.29
C GLU A 27 3.32 5.63 -10.23
N ILE A 28 3.52 5.09 -9.04
CA ILE A 28 3.65 3.66 -8.79
C ILE A 28 2.31 2.94 -9.03
N GLU A 29 1.19 3.52 -8.61
CA GLU A 29 -0.17 3.04 -8.91
C GLU A 29 -0.41 2.92 -10.41
N GLN A 30 0.06 3.87 -11.21
CA GLN A 30 -0.12 3.86 -12.67
C GLN A 30 0.69 2.77 -13.40
N LEU A 31 1.61 2.07 -12.72
CA LEU A 31 2.43 1.01 -13.33
C LEU A 31 1.71 -0.34 -13.45
N GLY A 32 0.50 -0.49 -12.91
CA GLY A 32 -0.24 -1.74 -13.01
C GLY A 32 -1.74 -1.58 -12.86
N GLU A 33 -2.49 -2.52 -13.43
CA GLU A 33 -3.94 -2.62 -13.23
C GLU A 33 -4.22 -3.44 -11.96
N PHE A 34 -4.74 -2.82 -10.91
CA PHE A 34 -5.14 -3.48 -9.67
C PHE A 34 -6.40 -2.83 -9.10
N ASP A 35 -7.07 -3.55 -8.23
CA ASP A 35 -8.19 -3.02 -7.47
C ASP A 35 -7.67 -2.23 -6.25
N PRO A 36 -8.13 -0.98 -6.03
CA PRO A 36 -7.65 -0.15 -4.93
C PRO A 36 -8.07 -0.70 -3.54
N CYS A 37 -9.17 -1.44 -3.43
CA CYS A 37 -9.54 -2.11 -2.17
C CYS A 37 -8.58 -3.26 -1.86
N ASP A 38 -8.24 -4.09 -2.85
CA ASP A 38 -7.24 -5.16 -2.66
C ASP A 38 -5.89 -4.59 -2.19
N LEU A 39 -5.44 -3.48 -2.78
CA LEU A 39 -4.21 -2.81 -2.34
C LEU A 39 -4.33 -2.28 -0.91
N ARG A 40 -5.47 -1.68 -0.56
CA ARG A 40 -5.73 -1.17 0.78
C ARG A 40 -5.68 -2.29 1.83
N ASP A 41 -6.34 -3.42 1.58
CA ASP A 41 -6.28 -4.61 2.46
C ASP A 41 -4.82 -5.11 2.63
N ARG A 42 -4.01 -5.06 1.56
CA ARG A 42 -2.58 -5.44 1.66
C ARG A 42 -1.77 -4.47 2.49
N LEU A 43 -2.02 -3.17 2.39
CA LEU A 43 -1.35 -2.17 3.20
C LEU A 43 -1.78 -2.25 4.67
N GLU A 44 -3.07 -2.50 4.94
CA GLU A 44 -3.56 -2.75 6.29
C GLU A 44 -2.87 -3.97 6.91
N SER A 45 -2.64 -5.03 6.13
CA SER A 45 -1.93 -6.23 6.62
C SER A 45 -0.51 -5.94 7.13
N VAL A 46 0.16 -4.86 6.66
CA VAL A 46 1.56 -4.53 7.01
C VAL A 46 1.72 -4.25 8.51
N VAL A 47 0.71 -3.65 9.16
CA VAL A 47 0.81 -3.32 10.59
C VAL A 47 0.75 -4.56 11.48
N TRP A 48 0.25 -5.69 10.97
CA TRP A 48 0.12 -6.96 11.68
C TRP A 48 1.35 -7.87 11.52
N VAL A 49 2.20 -7.61 10.52
CA VAL A 49 3.44 -8.36 10.28
C VAL A 49 4.42 -8.06 11.41
N GLY A 50 5.03 -9.09 12.00
CA GLY A 50 5.95 -8.93 13.13
C GLY A 50 7.27 -8.26 12.74
N ASP A 51 7.87 -7.52 13.68
CA ASP A 51 9.18 -6.87 13.47
C ASP A 51 10.27 -7.89 13.07
N GLU A 52 10.17 -9.12 13.56
CA GLU A 52 11.10 -10.22 13.24
C GLU A 52 11.07 -10.61 11.75
N GLU A 53 9.91 -10.54 11.09
CA GLU A 53 9.79 -10.87 9.68
C GLU A 53 10.44 -9.78 8.80
N PHE A 54 10.21 -8.51 9.13
CA PHE A 54 10.88 -7.41 8.45
C PHE A 54 12.39 -7.37 8.73
N ALA A 55 12.79 -7.69 9.96
CA ALA A 55 14.21 -7.81 10.32
C ALA A 55 14.89 -8.97 9.56
N ALA A 56 14.18 -10.07 9.28
CA ALA A 56 14.68 -11.14 8.43
C ALA A 56 14.87 -10.70 6.96
N CYS A 57 14.13 -9.68 6.51
CA CYS A 57 14.36 -9.00 5.24
C CYS A 57 15.47 -7.93 5.30
N GLY A 58 16.08 -7.70 6.46
CA GLY A 58 17.23 -6.82 6.65
C GLY A 58 16.90 -5.39 7.10
N LEU A 59 15.66 -5.10 7.50
CA LEU A 59 15.29 -3.76 7.98
C LEU A 59 15.73 -3.56 9.44
N SER A 60 16.13 -2.32 9.74
CA SER A 60 16.34 -1.88 11.12
C SER A 60 14.99 -1.53 11.78
N PRO A 61 14.89 -1.52 13.13
CA PRO A 61 13.65 -1.16 13.81
C PRO A 61 13.13 0.25 13.47
N ASP A 62 14.02 1.19 13.17
CA ASP A 62 13.64 2.52 12.67
C ASP A 62 13.02 2.42 11.27
N ASP A 63 13.64 1.67 10.35
CA ASP A 63 13.10 1.46 9.00
C ASP A 63 11.74 0.74 9.04
N ILE A 64 11.54 -0.21 9.96
CA ILE A 64 10.25 -0.90 10.15
C ILE A 64 9.18 0.10 10.59
N SER A 65 9.53 1.02 11.49
CA SER A 65 8.61 2.03 12.00
C SER A 65 8.24 3.04 10.90
N GLU A 66 9.21 3.43 10.08
CA GLU A 66 9.00 4.28 8.90
C GLU A 66 8.12 3.57 7.85
N LEU A 67 8.44 2.31 7.52
CA LEU A 67 7.68 1.50 6.56
C LEU A 67 6.21 1.37 6.96
N ARG A 68 5.94 1.08 8.25
CA ARG A 68 4.57 0.98 8.76
C ARG A 68 3.82 2.31 8.67
N ARG A 69 4.51 3.41 8.97
CA ARG A 69 3.92 4.74 8.87
C ARG A 69 3.58 5.09 7.43
N TRP A 70 4.48 4.79 6.49
CA TRP A 70 4.24 4.96 5.07
C TRP A 70 3.05 4.12 4.59
N ALA A 71 2.97 2.85 4.99
CA ALA A 71 1.86 1.98 4.61
C ALA A 71 0.51 2.49 5.15
N LEU A 72 0.48 2.97 6.40
CA LEU A 72 -0.73 3.54 7.01
C LEU A 72 -1.18 4.83 6.32
N ASP A 73 -0.24 5.73 5.99
CA ASP A 73 -0.55 7.00 5.31
C ASP A 73 -1.18 6.72 3.93
N TRP A 74 -0.61 5.76 3.19
CA TRP A 74 -1.15 5.36 1.89
C TRP A 74 -2.49 4.61 1.99
N GLU A 75 -2.65 3.70 2.96
CA GLU A 75 -3.93 3.04 3.23
C GLU A 75 -5.04 4.05 3.52
N SER A 76 -4.73 5.09 4.29
CA SER A 76 -5.67 6.16 4.61
C SER A 76 -6.01 7.04 3.41
N ASP A 77 -5.03 7.39 2.56
CA ASP A 77 -5.26 8.10 1.30
C ASP A 77 -6.18 7.29 0.36
N LEU A 78 -5.89 5.99 0.20
CA LEU A 78 -6.72 5.08 -0.59
C LEU A 78 -8.12 4.96 0.00
N GLY A 79 -8.25 4.86 1.33
CA GLY A 79 -9.55 4.80 2.00
C GLY A 79 -10.41 6.03 1.75
N LEU A 80 -9.81 7.22 1.72
CA LEU A 80 -10.50 8.47 1.36
C LEU A 80 -10.94 8.46 -0.10
N ARG A 81 -10.05 8.11 -1.02
CA ARG A 81 -10.35 8.07 -2.47
C ARG A 81 -11.44 7.05 -2.81
N ILE A 82 -11.38 5.86 -2.21
CA ILE A 82 -12.40 4.81 -2.38
C ILE A 82 -13.75 5.29 -1.85
N LEU A 83 -13.76 5.99 -0.71
CA LEU A 83 -15.00 6.55 -0.16
C LEU A 83 -15.57 7.66 -1.06
N GLU A 84 -14.73 8.55 -1.58
CA GLU A 84 -15.12 9.60 -2.52
C GLU A 84 -15.72 9.03 -3.81
N ASP A 85 -15.14 7.97 -4.36
CA ASP A 85 -15.65 7.26 -5.55
C ASP A 85 -17.02 6.61 -5.29
N TYR A 86 -17.24 6.10 -4.07
CA TYR A 86 -18.50 5.48 -3.67
C TYR A 86 -19.63 6.49 -3.38
N ASP A 87 -19.28 7.73 -3.01
CA ASP A 87 -20.20 8.83 -2.74
C ASP A 87 -20.53 9.66 -4.00
N ASP A 88 -19.89 9.36 -5.14
CA ASP A 88 -20.15 10.02 -6.42
C ASP A 88 -21.42 9.43 -7.08
N PRO A 89 -22.53 10.19 -7.17
CA PRO A 89 -23.77 9.71 -7.75
C PRO A 89 -23.76 9.90 -9.29
N GLU A 90 -22.78 9.36 -10.01
CA GLU A 90 -22.74 9.41 -11.50
C GLU A 90 -23.36 8.19 -12.20
N ASP A 91 -24.27 7.45 -11.54
CA ASP A 91 -25.15 6.47 -12.18
C ASP A 91 -26.59 6.53 -11.60
N ALA A 92 -27.16 7.73 -11.58
CA ALA A 92 -28.59 7.94 -11.35
C ALA A 92 -29.26 8.62 -12.57
N ASP A 93 -28.97 8.15 -13.78
CA ASP A 93 -29.76 8.49 -14.98
C ASP A 93 -29.78 7.30 -15.97
N ASP A 94 -30.79 6.42 -15.84
CA ASP A 94 -31.71 6.02 -16.93
C ASP A 94 -33.02 5.41 -16.34
#